data_AF-A0A1B1Q265-F1
#
_entry.id   AF-A0A1B1Q265-F1
#
_cell.length_a   1.000
_cell.length_b   1.000
_cell.length_c   1.000
_cell.angle_alpha   90.00
_cell.angle_beta   90.00
_cell.angle_gamma   90.00
#
_symmetry.space_group_name_H-M   'P 1'
#
loop_
_entity.id
_entity.type
_entity.pdbx_description
1 polymer ?
#
loop_
_entity_poly.entity_id
_entity_poly.type
_entity_poly.pdbx_seq_one_letter_code
_entity_poly.pdbx_strand_id
1 'polypeptide(L)'
;MIRDTTAISARVAITMYCAIQSRELLEAWQHSGYDRYGWLILLLWTLPIFMPRLFAHQHAVTEKQTMIMMPVALLFTIVGLTGSLRVFQHVGLAIALAGWVPFSLIQGAWLVSAIAWMPAFGWIGSRLFSGYIFPARLLLAGTAVSIFIAAIRRKQRKKT
;
A
#
# COMPACT_ATOMS: atom_id res chain seq x y z
N MET A 1 21.08 -15.26 -12.70
CA MET A 1 20.18 -15.27 -13.87
C MET A 1 18.97 -16.20 -13.70
N ILE A 2 19.11 -17.51 -13.46
CA ILE A 2 17.93 -18.41 -13.23
C ILE A 2 17.25 -18.17 -11.88
N ARG A 3 18.00 -17.72 -10.85
CA ARG A 3 17.46 -17.45 -9.51
C ARG A 3 16.60 -16.18 -9.44
N ASP A 4 16.85 -15.24 -10.34
CA ASP A 4 16.16 -13.94 -10.36
C ASP A 4 14.76 -14.06 -10.98
N THR A 5 14.60 -14.93 -11.99
CA THR A 5 13.31 -15.14 -12.66
C THR A 5 12.29 -15.84 -11.78
N THR A 6 12.71 -16.79 -10.94
CA THR A 6 11.80 -17.48 -9.99
C THR A 6 11.35 -16.57 -8.85
N ALA A 7 12.24 -15.71 -8.35
CA ALA A 7 11.89 -14.73 -7.33
C ALA A 7 10.88 -13.70 -7.88
N ILE A 8 11.06 -13.24 -9.12
CA ILE A 8 10.13 -12.30 -9.76
C ILE A 8 8.78 -12.98 -10.02
N SER A 9 8.76 -14.19 -10.57
CA SER A 9 7.50 -14.89 -10.85
C SER A 9 6.69 -15.16 -9.59
N ALA A 10 7.33 -15.54 -8.48
CA ALA A 10 6.66 -15.69 -7.19
C ALA A 10 6.04 -14.38 -6.68
N ARG A 11 6.76 -13.25 -6.80
CA ARG A 11 6.24 -11.93 -6.41
C ARG A 11 5.02 -11.54 -7.23
N VAL A 12 5.08 -11.75 -8.56
CA VAL A 12 3.95 -11.50 -9.46
C VAL A 12 2.77 -12.35 -9.06
N ALA A 13 2.97 -13.66 -8.84
CA ALA A 13 1.91 -14.59 -8.46
C ALA A 13 1.23 -14.18 -7.14
N ILE A 14 2.01 -13.86 -6.10
CA ILE A 14 1.48 -13.43 -4.79
C ILE A 14 0.71 -12.11 -4.94
N THR A 15 1.24 -11.16 -5.70
CA THR A 15 0.59 -9.85 -5.92
C THR A 15 -0.72 -10.02 -6.69
N MET A 16 -0.72 -10.82 -7.76
CA MET A 16 -1.93 -11.16 -8.51
C MET A 16 -2.97 -11.85 -7.63
N TYR A 17 -2.55 -12.81 -6.79
CA TYR A 17 -3.43 -13.47 -5.85
C TYR A 17 -4.06 -12.48 -4.88
N CYS A 18 -3.27 -11.60 -4.24
CA CYS A 18 -3.78 -10.57 -3.34
C CYS A 18 -4.74 -9.60 -4.07
N ALA A 19 -4.46 -9.26 -5.32
CA ALA A 19 -5.30 -8.39 -6.13
C ALA A 19 -6.64 -9.04 -6.49
N ILE A 20 -6.64 -10.32 -6.86
CA ILE A 20 -7.86 -11.10 -7.13
C ILE A 20 -8.73 -11.17 -5.88
N GLN A 21 -8.13 -11.48 -4.72
CA GLN A 21 -8.88 -11.56 -3.47
C GLN A 21 -9.39 -10.19 -3.00
N SER A 22 -8.79 -9.10 -3.49
CA SER A 22 -9.23 -7.74 -3.20
C SER A 22 -10.20 -7.18 -4.26
N ARG A 23 -10.73 -7.96 -5.21
CA ARG A 23 -11.64 -7.42 -6.25
C ARG A 23 -12.93 -6.82 -5.68
N GLU A 24 -13.43 -7.43 -4.62
CA GLU A 24 -14.56 -6.94 -3.82
C GLU A 24 -14.34 -5.51 -3.26
N LEU A 25 -13.08 -5.06 -3.16
CA LEU A 25 -12.74 -3.69 -2.78
C LEU A 25 -13.17 -2.67 -3.83
N LEU A 26 -12.90 -2.96 -5.11
CA LEU A 26 -13.27 -2.08 -6.21
C LEU A 26 -14.79 -1.92 -6.26
N GLU A 27 -15.51 -3.02 -6.05
CA GLU A 27 -16.95 -3.00 -5.97
C GLU A 27 -17.43 -2.19 -4.75
N ALA A 28 -16.82 -2.36 -3.57
CA ALA A 28 -17.15 -1.58 -2.39
C ALA A 28 -16.91 -0.07 -2.58
N TRP A 29 -15.84 0.33 -3.27
CA TRP A 29 -15.57 1.73 -3.58
C TRP A 29 -16.55 2.32 -4.60
N GLN A 30 -16.99 1.52 -5.57
CA GLN A 30 -17.97 1.99 -6.56
C GLN A 30 -19.35 2.26 -5.94
N HIS A 31 -19.74 1.47 -4.94
CA HIS A 31 -21.04 1.56 -4.30
C HIS A 31 -21.06 2.45 -3.05
N SER A 32 -19.90 2.75 -2.46
CA SER A 32 -19.77 3.67 -1.33
C SER A 32 -19.94 5.12 -1.77
N GLY A 33 -20.95 5.81 -1.23
CA GLY A 33 -21.18 7.24 -1.51
C GLY A 33 -20.01 8.16 -1.10
N TYR A 34 -19.21 7.75 -0.12
CA TYR A 34 -18.05 8.51 0.37
C TYR A 34 -16.74 8.12 -0.33
N ASP A 35 -16.69 6.97 -1.00
CA ASP A 35 -15.46 6.40 -1.58
C ASP A 35 -15.53 6.23 -3.09
N ARG A 36 -16.43 6.95 -3.76
CA ARG A 36 -16.63 6.87 -5.22
C ARG A 36 -15.35 7.11 -6.04
N TYR A 37 -14.36 7.78 -5.44
CA TYR A 37 -13.04 8.06 -6.02
C TYR A 37 -11.91 7.17 -5.48
N GLY A 38 -12.20 6.19 -4.61
CA GLY A 38 -11.22 5.28 -4.02
C GLY A 38 -10.39 4.52 -5.06
N TRP A 39 -10.99 4.19 -6.20
CA TRP A 39 -10.31 3.52 -7.31
C TRP A 39 -9.19 4.38 -7.94
N LEU A 40 -9.33 5.72 -7.99
CA LEU A 40 -8.29 6.63 -8.48
C LEU A 40 -7.06 6.59 -7.56
N ILE A 41 -7.30 6.43 -6.26
CA ILE A 41 -6.24 6.32 -5.27
C ILE A 41 -5.48 4.99 -5.43
N LEU A 42 -6.17 3.90 -5.79
CA LEU A 42 -5.50 2.64 -6.11
C LEU A 42 -4.62 2.76 -7.36
N LEU A 43 -5.04 3.53 -8.37
CA LEU A 43 -4.17 3.87 -9.51
C LEU A 43 -2.94 4.67 -9.06
N LEU A 44 -3.12 5.68 -8.22
CA LEU A 44 -2.01 6.42 -7.63
C LEU A 44 -1.07 5.52 -6.83
N TRP A 45 -1.61 4.52 -6.14
CA TRP A 45 -0.84 3.55 -5.36
C TRP A 45 -0.04 2.59 -6.22
N THR A 46 -0.60 2.14 -7.34
CA THR A 46 0.12 1.23 -8.25
C THR A 46 1.19 1.95 -9.09
N LEU A 47 1.12 3.29 -9.20
CA LEU A 47 2.05 4.12 -9.98
C LEU A 47 3.55 3.84 -9.72
N PRO A 48 4.05 3.68 -8.47
CA PRO A 48 5.46 3.43 -8.19
C PRO A 48 5.98 2.12 -8.79
N ILE A 49 5.10 1.15 -9.01
CA ILE A 49 5.44 -0.15 -9.60
C ILE A 49 5.79 0.02 -11.09
N PHE A 50 5.09 0.94 -11.77
CA PHE A 50 5.29 1.22 -13.20
C PHE A 50 6.37 2.27 -13.49
N MET A 51 6.94 2.89 -12.45
CA MET A 51 8.01 3.89 -12.58
C MET A 51 9.35 3.40 -12.02
N PRO A 52 9.89 2.26 -12.49
CA PRO A 52 11.13 1.69 -11.95
C PRO A 52 12.32 2.64 -12.11
N ARG A 53 12.32 3.51 -13.13
CA ARG A 53 13.38 4.50 -13.37
C ARG A 53 13.52 5.52 -12.24
N LEU A 54 12.44 5.85 -11.52
CA LEU A 54 12.50 6.75 -10.35
C LEU A 54 13.17 6.07 -9.15
N PHE A 55 13.15 4.74 -9.09
CA PHE A 55 13.67 3.93 -7.98
C PHE A 55 14.90 3.09 -8.36
N ALA A 56 15.39 3.23 -9.60
CA ALA A 56 16.44 2.38 -10.16
C ALA A 56 17.77 2.41 -9.39
N HIS A 57 18.08 3.53 -8.73
CA HIS A 57 19.27 3.66 -7.88
C HIS A 57 19.16 2.96 -6.51
N GLN A 58 17.99 2.42 -6.15
CA GLN A 58 17.75 1.74 -4.87
C GLN A 58 17.55 0.22 -5.02
N HIS A 59 17.65 -0.33 -6.24
CA HIS A 59 17.40 -1.75 -6.53
C HIS A 59 18.39 -2.75 -5.90
N ALA A 60 19.52 -2.29 -5.35
CA ALA A 60 20.47 -3.16 -4.64
C ALA A 60 19.97 -3.59 -3.24
N VAL A 61 18.86 -3.02 -2.76
CA VAL A 61 18.28 -3.24 -1.42
C VAL A 61 16.81 -3.62 -1.64
N THR A 62 16.27 -4.81 -1.30
CA THR A 62 16.78 -5.99 -0.60
C THR A 62 15.92 -7.20 -1.00
N GLU A 63 16.50 -8.27 -1.56
CA GLU A 63 15.81 -9.58 -1.70
C GLU A 63 15.19 -10.02 -0.36
N LYS A 64 15.94 -9.82 0.73
CA LYS A 64 15.55 -10.17 2.10
C LYS A 64 14.24 -9.50 2.54
N GLN A 65 14.01 -8.24 2.16
CA GLN A 65 12.78 -7.55 2.53
C GLN A 65 11.60 -8.09 1.74
N THR A 66 11.79 -8.32 0.43
CA THR A 66 10.72 -8.89 -0.39
C THR A 66 10.35 -10.29 0.08
N MET A 67 11.35 -11.06 0.51
CA MET A 67 11.21 -12.40 1.07
C MET A 67 10.38 -12.41 2.37
N ILE A 68 10.31 -11.30 3.12
CA ILE A 68 9.49 -11.19 4.33
C ILE A 68 8.12 -10.58 4.00
N MET A 69 8.07 -9.53 3.19
CA MET A 69 6.81 -8.82 2.90
C MET A 69 5.83 -9.68 2.11
N MET A 70 6.31 -10.52 1.18
CA MET A 70 5.43 -11.36 0.36
C MET A 70 4.69 -12.44 1.19
N PRO A 71 5.36 -13.23 2.07
CA PRO A 71 4.66 -14.12 2.99
C PRO A 71 3.70 -13.38 3.94
N VAL A 72 4.09 -12.20 4.44
CA VAL A 72 3.24 -11.39 5.31
C VAL A 72 1.97 -10.96 4.57
N ALA A 73 2.11 -10.45 3.34
CA ALA A 73 0.97 -10.10 2.49
C ALA A 73 0.03 -11.29 2.26
N LEU A 74 0.59 -12.47 2.01
CA LEU A 74 -0.17 -13.69 1.81
C LEU A 74 -0.92 -14.10 3.09
N LEU A 75 -0.25 -14.06 4.26
CA LEU A 75 -0.88 -14.35 5.55
C LEU A 75 -2.04 -13.42 5.84
N PHE A 76 -1.87 -12.10 5.64
CA PHE A 76 -2.95 -11.13 5.81
C PHE A 76 -4.13 -11.41 4.87
N THR A 77 -3.84 -11.79 3.62
CA THR A 77 -4.88 -12.15 2.64
C THR A 77 -5.64 -13.40 3.07
N ILE A 78 -4.93 -14.44 3.52
CA ILE A 78 -5.54 -15.71 4.00
C ILE A 78 -6.38 -15.47 5.26
N VAL A 79 -5.86 -14.72 6.24
CA VAL A 79 -6.62 -14.36 7.46
C VAL A 79 -7.86 -13.55 7.11
N GLY A 80 -7.77 -12.65 6.13
CA GLY A 80 -8.92 -11.91 5.64
C GLY A 80 -9.98 -12.79 4.98
N LEU A 81 -9.56 -13.85 4.27
CA LEU A 81 -10.47 -14.84 3.69
C LEU A 81 -11.18 -15.68 4.76
N THR A 82 -10.46 -16.19 5.75
CA THR A 82 -11.06 -17.06 6.79
C THR A 82 -12.01 -16.29 7.71
N GLY A 83 -11.69 -15.03 8.01
CA GLY A 83 -12.51 -14.19 8.89
C GLY A 83 -13.61 -13.39 8.19
N SER A 84 -13.77 -13.51 6.86
CA SER A 84 -14.59 -12.57 6.04
C SER A 84 -14.28 -11.08 6.29
N LEU A 85 -13.09 -10.81 6.82
CA LEU A 85 -12.61 -9.48 7.17
C LEU A 85 -11.89 -8.91 5.96
N ARG A 86 -12.67 -8.32 5.06
CA ARG A 86 -12.20 -7.67 3.82
C ARG A 86 -11.03 -6.73 4.07
N VAL A 87 -11.01 -6.04 5.22
CA VAL A 87 -9.91 -5.14 5.65
C VAL A 87 -8.54 -5.82 5.56
N PHE A 88 -8.41 -7.06 6.04
CA PHE A 88 -7.13 -7.76 6.04
C PHE A 88 -6.67 -8.16 4.65
N GLN A 89 -7.59 -8.47 3.73
CA GLN A 89 -7.26 -8.70 2.32
C GLN A 89 -6.64 -7.45 1.69
N HIS A 90 -7.15 -6.26 2.07
CA HIS A 90 -6.63 -4.99 1.55
C HIS A 90 -5.26 -4.65 2.15
N VAL A 91 -5.07 -4.94 3.45
CA VAL A 91 -3.75 -4.81 4.09
C VAL A 91 -2.76 -5.75 3.41
N GLY A 92 -3.18 -6.98 3.11
CA GLY A 92 -2.42 -7.95 2.32
C GLY A 92 -1.99 -7.39 0.96
N LEU A 93 -2.93 -6.83 0.19
CA LEU A 93 -2.63 -6.19 -1.10
C LEU A 93 -1.68 -5.00 -0.95
N ALA A 94 -1.90 -4.11 0.01
CA ALA A 94 -1.03 -2.96 0.26
C ALA A 94 0.40 -3.40 0.60
N ILE A 95 0.57 -4.45 1.42
CA ILE A 95 1.88 -5.02 1.76
C ILE A 95 2.51 -5.68 0.53
N ALA A 96 1.74 -6.39 -0.30
CA ALA A 96 2.23 -7.01 -1.54
C ALA A 96 2.78 -5.95 -2.49
N LEU A 97 2.00 -4.88 -2.75
CA LEU A 97 2.39 -3.74 -3.58
C LEU A 97 3.60 -3.01 -2.98
N ALA A 98 3.62 -2.81 -1.66
CA ALA A 98 4.77 -2.24 -0.98
C ALA A 98 6.02 -3.09 -1.22
N GLY A 99 5.93 -4.42 -1.19
CA GLY A 99 7.06 -5.31 -1.42
C GLY A 99 7.75 -5.19 -2.80
N TRP A 100 7.17 -4.44 -3.75
CA TRP A 100 7.82 -4.06 -5.02
C TRP A 100 8.74 -2.84 -4.92
N VAL A 101 8.63 -2.07 -3.84
CA VAL A 101 9.33 -0.81 -3.63
C VAL A 101 10.34 -0.99 -2.48
N PRO A 102 11.57 -0.46 -2.59
CA PRO A 102 12.57 -0.56 -1.53
C PRO A 102 12.11 0.13 -0.22
N PHE A 103 12.49 -0.43 0.94
CA PHE A 103 12.18 0.20 2.23
C PHE A 103 12.74 1.60 2.32
N SER A 104 11.81 2.54 2.38
CA SER A 104 12.11 3.94 2.53
C SER A 104 10.99 4.58 3.34
N LEU A 105 11.27 5.74 3.92
CA LEU A 105 10.23 6.55 4.56
C LEU A 105 9.10 6.90 3.57
N ILE A 106 9.39 6.89 2.27
CA ILE A 106 8.41 7.02 1.18
C ILE A 106 7.44 5.84 1.19
N GLN A 107 7.95 4.61 1.30
CA GLN A 107 7.14 3.41 1.37
C GLN A 107 6.27 3.38 2.64
N GLY A 108 6.80 3.86 3.77
CA GLY A 108 6.03 4.00 5.01
C GLY A 108 4.90 5.02 4.87
N ALA A 109 5.19 6.21 4.35
CA ALA A 109 4.19 7.24 4.05
C ALA A 109 3.13 6.73 3.05
N TRP A 110 3.58 5.98 2.03
CA TRP A 110 2.73 5.35 1.03
C TRP A 110 1.81 4.28 1.65
N LEU A 111 2.31 3.43 2.55
CA LEU A 111 1.51 2.44 3.28
C LEU A 111 0.48 3.10 4.21
N VAL A 112 0.84 4.18 4.90
CA VAL A 112 -0.10 4.92 5.76
C VAL A 112 -1.19 5.57 4.92
N SER A 113 -0.82 6.16 3.78
CA SER A 113 -1.80 6.63 2.79
C SER A 113 -2.67 5.47 2.29
N ALA A 114 -2.09 4.29 2.06
CA ALA A 114 -2.79 3.07 1.68
C ALA A 114 -3.92 2.70 2.65
N ILE A 115 -3.61 2.77 3.94
CA ILE A 115 -4.57 2.41 4.99
C ILE A 115 -5.64 3.49 5.16
N ALA A 116 -5.28 4.78 5.06
CA ALA A 116 -6.20 5.89 5.29
C ALA A 116 -7.39 5.93 4.30
N TRP A 117 -7.21 5.42 3.08
CA TRP A 117 -8.26 5.37 2.06
C TRP A 117 -8.98 4.02 1.97
N MET A 118 -8.73 3.10 2.90
CA MET A 118 -9.52 1.88 2.98
C MET A 118 -10.99 2.19 3.33
N PRO A 119 -11.95 1.43 2.76
CA PRO A 119 -13.36 1.53 3.15
C PRO A 119 -13.56 1.34 4.65
N ALA A 120 -12.72 0.50 5.27
CA ALA A 120 -12.73 0.29 6.71
C ALA A 120 -12.53 1.59 7.51
N PHE A 121 -11.64 2.48 7.04
CA PHE A 121 -11.44 3.77 7.67
C PHE A 121 -12.67 4.68 7.49
N GLY A 122 -13.33 4.61 6.32
CA GLY A 122 -14.61 5.29 6.09
C GLY A 122 -15.73 4.76 6.99
N TRP A 123 -15.82 3.45 7.16
CA TRP A 123 -16.81 2.80 8.03
C TRP A 123 -16.58 3.14 9.51
N ILE A 124 -15.34 3.00 10.01
CA ILE A 124 -14.97 3.37 11.38
C ILE A 124 -15.23 4.87 11.58
N GLY A 125 -14.78 5.70 10.63
CA GLY A 125 -14.97 7.14 10.68
C GLY A 125 -16.45 7.56 10.66
N SER A 126 -17.30 6.84 9.94
CA SER A 126 -18.75 7.10 9.93
C SER A 126 -19.40 6.84 11.28
N ARG A 127 -18.82 5.98 12.12
CA ARG A 127 -19.32 5.66 13.47
C ARG A 127 -18.75 6.58 14.54
N LEU A 128 -17.46 6.93 14.44
CA LEU A 128 -16.77 7.68 15.49
C LEU A 128 -16.77 9.20 15.25
N PHE A 129 -16.78 9.65 13.99
CA PHE A 129 -16.65 11.07 13.63
C PHE A 129 -17.35 11.35 12.29
N SER A 130 -18.67 11.09 12.24
CA SER A 130 -19.48 11.35 11.04
C SER A 130 -19.40 12.83 10.67
N GLY A 131 -18.88 13.14 9.48
CA GLY A 131 -18.64 14.50 9.01
C GLY A 131 -17.16 14.93 8.97
N TYR A 132 -16.29 14.30 9.75
CA TYR A 132 -14.85 14.61 9.78
C TYR A 132 -13.97 13.56 9.09
N ILE A 133 -14.57 12.58 8.40
CA ILE A 133 -13.85 11.51 7.70
C ILE A 133 -12.88 12.09 6.66
N PHE A 134 -13.34 13.06 5.87
CA PHE A 134 -12.51 13.68 4.84
C PHE A 134 -11.35 14.50 5.43
N PRO A 135 -11.57 15.40 6.43
CA PRO A 135 -10.48 16.02 7.18
C PRO A 135 -9.49 15.03 7.79
N ALA A 136 -9.98 13.93 8.38
CA ALA A 136 -9.12 12.90 8.98
C ALA A 136 -8.23 12.22 7.93
N ARG A 137 -8.78 11.90 6.75
CA ARG A 137 -7.99 11.38 5.61
C ARG A 137 -6.93 12.38 5.15
N LEU A 138 -7.29 13.66 5.07
CA LEU A 138 -6.38 14.74 4.71
C LEU A 138 -5.26 14.91 5.74
N LEU A 139 -5.55 14.81 7.03
CA LEU A 139 -4.55 14.85 8.09
C LEU A 139 -3.61 13.65 8.02
N LEU A 140 -4.12 12.44 7.80
CA LEU A 140 -3.28 11.24 7.63
C LEU A 140 -2.40 11.33 6.37
N ALA A 141 -2.97 11.77 5.24
CA ALA A 141 -2.21 11.99 4.02
C ALA A 141 -1.18 13.12 4.21
N GLY A 142 -1.56 14.22 4.85
CA GLY A 142 -0.71 15.38 5.11
C GLY A 142 0.45 15.07 6.07
N THR A 143 0.21 14.25 7.10
CA THR A 143 1.28 13.77 7.99
C THR A 143 2.24 12.85 7.25
N ALA A 144 1.75 11.93 6.41
CA ALA A 144 2.58 11.10 5.54
C ALA A 144 3.45 11.95 4.59
N VAL A 145 2.87 12.97 3.94
CA VAL A 145 3.60 13.92 3.08
C VAL A 145 4.62 14.75 3.89
N SER A 146 4.27 15.19 5.09
CA SER A 146 5.16 15.98 5.95
C SER A 146 6.36 15.16 6.41
N ILE A 147 6.14 13.89 6.79
CA ILE A 147 7.20 12.93 7.12
C ILE A 147 8.11 12.73 5.91
N PHE A 148 7.53 12.59 4.71
CA PHE A 148 8.27 12.47 3.46
C PHE A 148 9.16 13.70 3.17
N ILE A 149 8.62 14.91 3.27
CA ILE A 149 9.38 16.15 3.07
C ILE A 149 10.50 16.27 4.11
N ALA A 150 10.20 15.99 5.38
CA ALA A 150 11.20 16.02 6.46
C ALA A 150 12.32 15.00 6.23
N ALA A 151 11.99 13.80 5.73
CA ALA A 151 12.94 12.76 5.38
C ALA A 151 13.89 13.19 4.26
N ILE A 152 13.36 13.82 3.20
CA ILE A 152 14.17 14.36 2.10
C ILE A 152 15.12 15.43 2.61
N ARG A 153 14.63 16.39 3.41
CA ARG A 153 15.44 17.45 4.00
C ARG A 153 16.58 16.90 4.88
N ARG A 154 16.32 15.87 5.69
CA ARG A 154 17.35 15.20 6.51
C ARG A 154 18.42 14.53 5.64
N LYS A 155 18.03 13.90 4.53
CA LYS A 155 18.98 13.23 3.62
C LYS A 155 19.88 14.22 2.89
N GLN A 156 19.40 15.43 2.58
CA GLN A 156 20.21 16.49 1.98
C GLN A 156 21.21 17.10 2.97
N ARG A 157 20.81 17.34 4.22
CA ARG A 157 21.72 17.86 5.27
C ARG A 157 22.92 16.97 5.60
N LYS A 158 22.82 15.65 5.39
CA LYS A 158 23.93 14.72 5.65
C LYS A 158 24.98 14.68 4.52
N LYS A 159 24.70 15.31 3.37
CA LYS A 159 25.61 15.34 2.21
C LYS A 159 26.48 16.59 2.16
N THR A 160 26.15 17.60 2.95
CA THR A 160 26.93 18.81 3.23
C THR A 160 27.71 18.62 4.51
#